data_AF-A0AB36FII6-F1
#
_entry.id   AF-A0AB36FII6-F1
#
_cell.length_a   1.000
_cell.length_b   1.000
_cell.length_c   1.000
_cell.angle_alpha   90.00
_cell.angle_beta   90.00
_cell.angle_gamma   90.00
#
_symmetry.space_group_name_H-M   'P 1'
#
loop_
_entity.id
_entity.type
_entity.pdbx_description
1 polymer ?
#
loop_
_entity_poly.entity_id
_entity_poly.type
_entity_poly.pdbx_seq_one_letter_code
_entity_poly.pdbx_strand_id
1 'polypeptide(L)'
;MARGLWVSPNEFVSFAEPNKTLTEQIASRSRSIDFFGLGMYLPNPDPILKSQGRDIRIYRELRTDPLVGGCIRRRKAAVKSLERGLERGHAPARVFSFIRDMLDDLDLSRIIGEMTDAVLYGYQPCEIMWGRSVKSWGIADIVGKPPEWFQFDNDNLLRFRAKDAGLEGEPVPLNKFVVPRQDATYDNPYGFPDLSMCFWPVTFKKGGMKFWVRFAEKYGSPWVIGKHPRGTAQGEIDLLLDSMEAMVEDAVAAIPDDSSIE
;
A
#
# COMPACT_ATOMS: atom_id res chain seq x y z
N MET A 1 24.26 -34.82 -44.78
CA MET A 1 25.22 -35.00 -43.67
C MET A 1 24.81 -34.06 -42.54
N ALA A 2 24.66 -34.59 -41.32
CA ALA A 2 24.34 -33.74 -40.16
C ALA A 2 25.53 -32.81 -39.87
N ARG A 3 25.24 -31.51 -39.74
CA ARG A 3 26.21 -30.46 -39.40
C ARG A 3 26.38 -30.47 -37.87
N GLY A 4 27.55 -30.80 -37.35
CA GLY A 4 27.82 -30.87 -35.89
C GLY A 4 29.31 -30.96 -35.56
N LEU A 5 29.65 -30.97 -34.27
CA LEU A 5 31.03 -31.07 -33.75
C LEU A 5 31.11 -32.15 -32.65
N TRP A 6 32.17 -32.95 -32.66
CA TRP A 6 32.47 -33.87 -31.57
C TRP A 6 33.17 -33.11 -30.43
N VAL A 7 32.57 -33.10 -29.24
CA VAL A 7 33.12 -32.45 -28.04
C VAL A 7 33.90 -33.43 -27.16
N SER A 8 33.70 -34.74 -27.35
CA SER A 8 34.51 -35.81 -26.77
C SER A 8 34.51 -37.03 -27.72
N PRO A 9 35.37 -38.06 -27.52
CA PRO A 9 35.40 -39.25 -28.39
C PRO A 9 34.06 -40.00 -28.50
N ASN A 10 33.14 -39.78 -27.55
CA ASN A 10 31.85 -40.47 -27.47
C ASN A 10 30.64 -39.52 -27.57
N GLU A 11 30.84 -38.22 -27.77
CA GLU A 11 29.76 -37.23 -27.75
C GLU A 11 29.79 -36.33 -28.99
N PHE A 12 28.79 -36.52 -29.86
CA PHE A 12 28.56 -35.73 -31.06
C PHE A 12 27.44 -34.73 -30.80
N VAL A 13 27.74 -33.43 -30.88
CA VAL A 13 26.74 -32.36 -30.72
C VAL A 13 26.36 -31.85 -32.11
N SER A 14 25.09 -32.01 -32.47
CA SER A 14 24.53 -31.49 -33.72
C SER A 14 24.33 -29.98 -33.62
N PHE A 15 24.72 -29.20 -34.64
CA PHE A 15 24.42 -27.77 -34.70
C PHE A 15 22.92 -27.47 -34.84
N ALA A 16 22.10 -28.50 -35.13
CA ALA A 16 20.65 -28.39 -35.23
C ALA A 16 19.91 -28.76 -33.92
N GLU A 17 20.60 -29.31 -32.92
CA GLU A 17 20.02 -29.44 -31.58
C GLU A 17 20.08 -28.06 -30.92
N PRO A 18 18.94 -27.44 -30.59
CA PRO A 18 18.96 -26.26 -29.75
C PRO A 18 19.37 -26.73 -28.35
N ASN A 19 20.67 -26.83 -28.12
CA ASN A 19 21.21 -26.84 -26.78
C ASN A 19 20.61 -25.63 -26.09
N LYS A 20 19.82 -25.87 -25.02
CA LYS A 20 19.19 -24.82 -24.20
C LYS A 20 20.17 -23.67 -24.09
N THR A 21 19.88 -22.60 -24.82
CA THR A 21 20.88 -21.57 -25.05
C THR A 21 21.16 -20.89 -23.71
N LEU A 22 22.40 -20.46 -23.46
CA LEU A 22 22.71 -19.67 -22.25
C LEU A 22 21.87 -18.38 -22.16
N THR A 23 21.23 -18.00 -23.26
CA THR A 23 20.29 -16.87 -23.38
C THR A 23 18.86 -17.19 -22.96
N GLU A 24 18.46 -18.46 -22.89
CA GLU A 24 17.11 -18.84 -22.50
C GLU A 24 16.96 -18.90 -20.97
N GLN A 25 15.87 -18.32 -20.46
CA GLN A 25 15.54 -18.43 -19.05
C GLN A 25 15.05 -19.85 -18.73
N ILE A 26 15.87 -20.63 -18.01
CA ILE A 26 15.55 -22.03 -17.66
C ILE A 26 14.65 -22.10 -16.41
N ALA A 27 14.88 -21.23 -15.44
CA ALA A 27 14.10 -21.14 -14.20
C ALA A 27 13.03 -20.05 -14.33
N SER A 28 11.81 -20.46 -14.65
CA SER A 28 10.62 -19.61 -14.73
C SER A 28 9.50 -20.16 -13.83
N ARG A 29 8.55 -19.30 -13.42
CA ARG A 29 7.36 -19.71 -12.64
C ARG A 29 6.55 -20.81 -13.34
N SER A 30 6.41 -20.69 -14.66
CA SER A 30 5.74 -21.70 -15.51
C SER A 30 6.42 -23.07 -15.52
N ARG A 31 7.68 -23.15 -15.09
CA ARG A 31 8.48 -24.39 -15.07
C ARG A 31 8.86 -24.85 -13.66
N SER A 32 8.61 -24.04 -12.62
CA SER A 32 8.84 -24.41 -11.23
C SER A 32 7.67 -25.20 -10.67
N ILE A 33 7.96 -26.16 -9.77
CA ILE A 33 6.93 -26.84 -8.96
C ILE A 33 6.50 -25.86 -7.86
N ASP A 34 5.66 -24.89 -8.22
CA ASP A 34 5.12 -23.86 -7.32
C ASP A 34 3.58 -23.88 -7.38
N PHE A 35 2.94 -24.19 -6.24
CA PHE A 35 1.48 -24.32 -6.14
C PHE A 35 0.75 -22.98 -6.33
N PHE A 36 1.46 -21.84 -6.22
CA PHE A 36 0.89 -20.54 -6.56
C PHE A 36 0.61 -20.40 -8.07
N GLY A 37 1.27 -21.19 -8.92
CA GLY A 37 1.08 -21.21 -10.38
C GLY A 37 -0.16 -21.97 -10.86
N LEU A 38 -0.94 -22.60 -9.96
CA LEU A 38 -2.22 -23.22 -10.33
C LEU A 38 -3.31 -22.17 -10.63
N GLY A 39 -3.11 -20.94 -10.16
CA GLY A 39 -3.92 -19.79 -10.51
C GLY A 39 -3.38 -19.09 -11.75
N MET A 40 -4.27 -18.59 -12.60
CA MET A 40 -3.90 -17.84 -13.82
C MET A 40 -3.42 -16.40 -13.53
N TYR A 41 -3.31 -16.01 -12.25
CA TYR A 41 -2.78 -14.73 -11.80
C TYR A 41 -1.91 -14.91 -10.56
N LEU A 42 -0.89 -14.06 -10.41
CA LEU A 42 0.04 -14.12 -9.30
C LEU A 42 -0.53 -13.33 -8.11
N PRO A 43 -0.89 -13.95 -6.98
CA PRO A 43 -1.35 -13.21 -5.81
C PRO A 43 -0.23 -12.37 -5.20
N ASN A 44 -0.57 -11.22 -4.60
CA ASN A 44 0.41 -10.41 -3.90
C ASN A 44 0.99 -11.21 -2.70
N PRO A 45 2.33 -11.37 -2.61
CA PRO A 45 2.94 -12.24 -1.61
C PRO A 45 2.98 -11.65 -0.20
N ASP A 46 2.58 -10.38 0.00
CA ASP A 46 2.61 -9.65 1.26
C ASP A 46 1.97 -10.45 2.43
N PRO A 47 2.72 -10.72 3.52
CA PRO A 47 2.24 -11.48 4.67
C PRO A 47 1.03 -10.87 5.38
N ILE A 48 0.93 -9.54 5.44
CA ILE A 48 -0.18 -8.84 6.08
C ILE A 48 -1.44 -9.02 5.26
N LEU A 49 -1.36 -8.84 3.94
CA LEU A 49 -2.51 -9.03 3.05
C LEU A 49 -3.00 -10.48 3.09
N LYS A 50 -2.07 -11.44 3.04
CA LYS A 50 -2.36 -12.87 3.16
C LYS A 50 -3.02 -13.22 4.50
N SER A 51 -2.45 -12.78 5.61
CA SER A 51 -2.97 -13.12 6.95
C SER A 51 -4.32 -12.49 7.25
N GLN A 52 -4.60 -11.29 6.72
CA GLN A 52 -5.88 -10.60 6.92
C GLN A 52 -6.95 -11.00 5.90
N GLY A 53 -6.59 -11.69 4.80
CA GLY A 53 -7.48 -11.94 3.67
C GLY A 53 -8.00 -10.64 3.04
N ARG A 54 -7.20 -9.57 3.12
CA ARG A 54 -7.59 -8.22 2.69
C ARG A 54 -6.72 -7.75 1.54
N ASP A 55 -7.28 -6.80 0.82
CA ASP A 55 -6.64 -6.12 -0.30
C ASP A 55 -5.76 -4.95 0.19
N ILE A 56 -4.87 -4.48 -0.69
CA ILE A 56 -3.90 -3.41 -0.46
C ILE A 56 -4.52 -2.11 0.03
N ARG A 57 -5.82 -1.92 -0.20
CA ARG A 57 -6.64 -0.83 0.34
C ARG A 57 -6.52 -0.66 1.86
N ILE A 58 -6.23 -1.74 2.60
CA ILE A 58 -6.01 -1.69 4.05
C ILE A 58 -4.91 -0.68 4.45
N TYR A 59 -3.91 -0.48 3.59
CA TYR A 59 -2.82 0.46 3.84
C TYR A 59 -3.24 1.93 3.69
N ARG A 60 -4.34 2.22 3.00
CA ARG A 60 -4.85 3.61 2.89
C ARG A 60 -5.23 4.17 4.25
N GLU A 61 -5.77 3.34 5.15
CA GLU A 61 -6.11 3.74 6.51
C GLU A 61 -4.89 4.09 7.36
N LEU A 62 -3.68 3.63 6.99
CA LEU A 62 -2.45 3.97 7.71
C LEU A 62 -2.01 5.39 7.43
N ARG A 63 -2.41 5.96 6.28
CA ARG A 63 -2.08 7.35 5.89
C ARG A 63 -2.74 8.39 6.78
N THR A 64 -3.82 8.03 7.48
CA THR A 64 -4.53 8.92 8.39
C THR A 64 -3.86 8.99 9.76
N ASP A 65 -2.94 8.07 10.09
CA ASP A 65 -2.14 8.20 11.30
C ASP A 65 -1.23 9.44 11.18
N PRO A 66 -1.22 10.35 12.18
CA PRO A 66 -0.46 11.60 12.07
C PRO A 66 1.05 11.43 11.86
N LEU A 67 1.65 10.41 12.47
CA LEU A 67 3.09 10.16 12.37
C LEU A 67 3.42 9.58 11.01
N VAL A 68 2.69 8.55 10.58
CA VAL A 68 2.86 7.92 9.27
C VAL A 68 2.60 8.95 8.16
N GLY A 69 1.46 9.64 8.21
CA GLY A 69 1.09 10.69 7.26
C GLY A 69 2.12 11.83 7.19
N GLY A 70 2.68 12.24 8.34
CA GLY A 70 3.75 13.22 8.39
C GLY A 70 5.04 12.75 7.70
N CYS A 71 5.45 11.50 7.93
CA CYS A 71 6.60 10.89 7.25
C CYS A 71 6.39 10.75 5.73
N ILE A 72 5.20 10.33 5.29
CA ILE A 72 4.86 10.25 3.86
C ILE A 72 5.00 11.61 3.19
N ARG A 73 4.41 12.67 3.77
CA ARG A 73 4.49 14.03 3.21
C ARG A 73 5.95 14.50 3.10
N ARG A 74 6.77 14.27 4.14
CA ARG A 74 8.20 14.63 4.12
C ARG A 74 8.96 13.89 3.03
N ARG A 75 8.78 12.57 2.88
CA ARG A 75 9.45 11.78 1.83
C ARG A 75 9.07 12.25 0.43
N LYS A 76 7.77 12.45 0.18
CA LYS A 76 7.30 12.99 -1.11
C LYS A 76 7.87 14.37 -1.39
N ALA A 77 7.88 15.26 -0.40
CA ALA A 77 8.46 16.60 -0.55
C ALA A 77 9.96 16.54 -0.87
N ALA A 78 10.72 15.68 -0.18
CA ALA A 78 12.15 15.52 -0.41
C ALA A 78 12.47 15.03 -1.84
N VAL A 79 11.71 14.07 -2.37
CA VAL A 79 11.87 13.64 -3.77
C VAL A 79 11.43 14.74 -4.75
N LYS A 80 10.41 15.51 -4.39
CA LYS A 80 9.92 16.63 -5.21
C LYS A 80 10.88 17.81 -5.29
N SER A 81 11.68 18.03 -4.24
CA SER A 81 12.63 19.14 -4.18
C SER A 81 13.97 18.88 -4.88
N LEU A 82 14.23 17.65 -5.34
CA LEU A 82 15.45 17.34 -6.08
C LEU A 82 15.47 18.13 -7.40
N GLU A 83 16.65 18.64 -7.76
CA GLU A 83 16.88 19.23 -9.06
C GLU A 83 16.62 18.19 -10.16
N ARG A 84 15.97 18.63 -11.23
CA ARG A 84 15.61 17.78 -12.37
C ARG A 84 16.07 18.48 -13.62
N GLY A 85 16.73 17.73 -14.49
CA GLY A 85 17.18 18.21 -15.78
C GLY A 85 17.12 17.09 -16.80
N LEU A 86 17.16 17.48 -18.07
CA LEU A 86 17.28 16.56 -19.19
C LEU A 86 18.64 16.79 -19.84
N GLU A 87 19.43 15.74 -19.98
CA GLU A 87 20.69 15.78 -20.72
C GLU A 87 20.49 15.25 -22.15
N ARG A 88 21.06 15.93 -23.15
CA ARG A 88 20.83 15.59 -24.56
C ARG A 88 21.50 14.28 -25.00
N GLY A 89 22.66 13.96 -24.45
CA GLY A 89 23.51 12.88 -24.94
C GLY A 89 23.75 12.97 -26.46
N HIS A 90 23.52 11.87 -27.18
CA HIS A 90 23.67 11.78 -28.64
C HIS A 90 22.40 12.11 -29.43
N ALA A 91 21.30 12.50 -28.76
CA ALA A 91 20.04 12.78 -29.45
C ALA A 91 20.17 14.02 -30.37
N PRO A 92 19.52 14.02 -31.56
CA PRO A 92 19.44 15.20 -32.40
C PRO A 92 18.82 16.38 -31.65
N ALA A 93 19.32 17.60 -31.88
CA ALA A 93 18.87 18.80 -31.16
C ALA A 93 17.35 18.99 -31.22
N ARG A 94 16.73 18.68 -32.37
CA ARG A 94 15.27 18.75 -32.57
C ARG A 94 14.48 17.76 -31.70
N VAL A 95 15.02 16.57 -31.47
CA VAL A 95 14.36 15.56 -30.61
C VAL A 95 14.45 16.01 -29.15
N PHE A 96 15.62 16.51 -28.73
CA PHE A 96 15.81 17.02 -27.38
C PHE A 96 14.90 18.20 -27.08
N SER A 97 14.80 19.19 -27.98
CA SER A 97 13.89 20.32 -27.80
C SER A 97 12.44 19.85 -27.71
N PHE A 98 12.03 18.91 -28.57
CA PHE A 98 10.69 18.34 -28.53
C PHE A 98 10.36 17.66 -27.20
N ILE A 99 11.26 16.82 -26.67
CA ILE A 99 11.04 16.13 -25.39
C ILE A 99 11.04 17.11 -24.23
N ARG A 100 11.97 18.07 -24.22
CA ARG A 100 12.03 19.10 -23.18
C ARG A 100 10.73 19.91 -23.14
N ASP A 101 10.30 20.44 -24.28
CA ASP A 101 9.08 21.25 -24.36
C ASP A 101 7.84 20.41 -23.96
N MET A 102 7.77 19.13 -24.36
CA MET A 102 6.71 18.21 -23.93
C MET A 102 6.71 17.97 -22.41
N LEU A 103 7.89 17.82 -21.79
CA LEU A 103 8.00 17.62 -20.34
C LEU A 103 7.68 18.90 -19.56
N ASP A 104 8.00 20.07 -20.10
CA ASP A 104 7.70 21.38 -19.49
C ASP A 104 6.18 21.65 -19.44
N ASP A 105 5.41 21.09 -20.39
CA ASP A 105 3.95 21.17 -20.41
C ASP A 105 3.26 20.25 -19.36
N LEU A 106 3.98 19.27 -18.82
CA LEU A 106 3.45 18.32 -17.83
C LEU A 106 3.61 18.82 -16.40
N ASP A 107 2.62 18.53 -15.55
CA ASP A 107 2.78 18.70 -14.09
C ASP A 107 3.65 17.58 -13.49
N LEU A 108 4.96 17.68 -13.74
CA LEU A 108 5.96 16.73 -13.26
C LEU A 108 6.01 16.64 -11.72
N SER A 109 5.62 17.69 -11.01
CA SER A 109 5.56 17.67 -9.54
C SER A 109 4.43 16.76 -9.05
N ARG A 110 3.24 16.86 -9.64
CA ARG A 110 2.13 15.93 -9.37
C ARG A 110 2.49 14.52 -9.79
N ILE A 111 2.94 14.32 -11.03
CA ILE A 111 3.24 12.99 -11.60
C ILE A 111 4.25 12.24 -10.72
N ILE A 112 5.36 12.88 -10.34
CA ILE A 112 6.35 12.26 -9.45
C ILE A 112 5.76 12.01 -8.05
N GLY A 113 4.89 12.91 -7.58
CA GLY A 113 4.12 12.70 -6.35
C GLY A 113 3.21 11.48 -6.38
N GLU A 114 2.63 11.15 -7.54
CA GLU A 114 1.83 9.95 -7.73
C GLU A 114 2.73 8.73 -7.86
N MET A 115 3.77 8.76 -8.70
CA MET A 115 4.72 7.65 -8.86
C MET A 115 5.37 7.21 -7.55
N THR A 116 5.64 8.15 -6.64
CA THR A 116 6.19 7.86 -5.31
C THR A 116 5.23 7.09 -4.38
N ASP A 117 3.95 6.93 -4.73
CA ASP A 117 3.05 6.01 -4.03
C ASP A 117 3.47 4.54 -4.19
N ALA A 118 4.30 4.21 -5.19
CA ALA A 118 4.88 2.87 -5.33
C ALA A 118 5.66 2.45 -4.07
N VAL A 119 6.31 3.38 -3.40
CA VAL A 119 7.03 3.12 -2.14
C VAL A 119 6.05 2.68 -1.05
N LEU A 120 4.86 3.27 -1.02
CA LEU A 120 3.87 3.02 0.03
C LEU A 120 3.17 1.66 -0.16
N TYR A 121 2.91 1.29 -1.42
CA TYR A 121 2.10 0.14 -1.79
C TYR A 121 2.89 -0.95 -2.54
N GLY A 122 4.20 -0.84 -2.62
CA GLY A 122 5.06 -1.75 -3.37
C GLY A 122 5.14 -1.40 -4.87
N TYR A 123 4.03 -0.94 -5.46
CA TYR A 123 3.98 -0.53 -6.86
C TYR A 123 2.87 0.50 -7.13
N GLN A 124 2.98 1.21 -8.26
CA GLN A 124 2.02 2.23 -8.66
C GLN A 124 1.84 2.25 -10.19
N PRO A 125 0.74 1.70 -10.74
CA PRO A 125 0.44 1.86 -12.15
C PRO A 125 0.15 3.33 -12.49
N CYS A 126 0.83 3.86 -13.50
CA CYS A 126 0.64 5.21 -14.02
C CYS A 126 0.30 5.12 -15.51
N GLU A 127 -0.92 5.48 -15.88
CA GLU A 127 -1.39 5.46 -17.27
C GLU A 127 -0.82 6.66 -18.04
N ILE A 128 -0.18 6.41 -19.18
CA ILE A 128 0.26 7.43 -20.12
C ILE A 128 -0.94 7.83 -20.99
N MET A 129 -1.34 9.09 -20.90
CA MET A 129 -2.39 9.69 -21.71
C MET A 129 -1.76 10.26 -22.98
N TRP A 130 -1.82 9.49 -24.06
CA TRP A 130 -1.35 9.93 -25.36
C TRP A 130 -2.32 10.95 -25.96
N GLY A 131 -1.78 12.08 -26.40
CA GLY A 131 -2.50 13.13 -27.09
C GLY A 131 -1.89 13.43 -28.44
N ARG A 132 -2.70 14.00 -29.33
CA ARG A 132 -2.25 14.48 -30.63
C ARG A 132 -2.36 15.99 -30.66
N SER A 133 -1.22 16.65 -30.85
CA SER A 133 -1.18 18.06 -31.23
C SER A 133 -1.32 18.21 -32.74
N VAL A 134 -1.48 19.45 -33.22
CA VAL A 134 -1.49 19.77 -34.65
C VAL A 134 -0.22 19.28 -35.36
N LYS A 135 0.92 19.23 -34.64
CA LYS A 135 2.24 18.96 -35.22
C LYS A 135 2.76 17.54 -34.95
N SER A 136 2.33 16.87 -33.89
CA SER A 136 2.91 15.59 -33.44
C SER A 136 2.06 14.86 -32.40
N TRP A 137 2.32 13.56 -32.24
CA TRP A 137 1.88 12.79 -31.08
C TRP A 137 2.81 13.03 -29.89
N GLY A 138 2.25 13.14 -28.69
CA GLY A 138 3.00 13.34 -27.47
C GLY A 138 2.24 12.84 -26.25
N ILE A 139 2.88 12.92 -25.09
CA ILE A 139 2.24 12.62 -23.81
C ILE A 139 1.50 13.87 -23.36
N ALA A 140 0.18 13.78 -23.25
CA ALA A 140 -0.66 14.85 -22.73
C ALA A 140 -0.72 14.83 -21.19
N ASP A 141 -0.68 13.64 -20.60
CA ASP A 141 -0.64 13.49 -19.14
C ASP A 141 -0.12 12.11 -18.72
N ILE A 142 0.25 11.96 -17.45
CA ILE A 142 0.48 10.69 -16.79
C ILE A 142 -0.35 10.66 -15.50
N VAL A 143 -1.19 9.63 -15.35
CA VAL A 143 -2.17 9.53 -14.26
C VAL A 143 -1.96 8.25 -13.47
N GLY A 144 -1.59 8.38 -12.19
CA GLY A 144 -1.57 7.28 -11.23
C GLY A 144 -2.95 6.67 -11.04
N LYS A 145 -3.05 5.35 -11.19
CA LYS A 145 -4.29 4.58 -11.00
C LYS A 145 -4.25 3.79 -9.70
N PRO A 146 -5.41 3.48 -9.10
CA PRO A 146 -5.46 2.62 -7.91
C PRO A 146 -4.74 1.28 -8.16
N PRO A 147 -3.72 0.91 -7.36
CA PRO A 147 -3.01 -0.36 -7.53
C PRO A 147 -3.92 -1.58 -7.41
N GLU A 148 -4.98 -1.52 -6.60
CA GLU A 148 -5.94 -2.63 -6.45
C GLU A 148 -6.67 -3.03 -7.76
N TRP A 149 -6.62 -2.18 -8.79
CA TRP A 149 -7.19 -2.45 -10.11
C TRP A 149 -6.30 -3.30 -11.00
N PHE A 150 -5.06 -3.56 -10.57
CA PHE A 150 -4.08 -4.26 -11.37
C PHE A 150 -3.57 -5.50 -10.62
N GLN A 151 -3.01 -6.41 -11.40
CA GLN A 151 -2.32 -7.62 -10.92
C GLN A 151 -1.22 -8.00 -11.89
N PHE A 152 -0.38 -8.95 -11.51
CA PHE A 152 0.61 -9.54 -12.39
C PHE A 152 0.22 -10.97 -12.78
N ASP A 153 0.58 -11.39 -14.00
CA ASP A 153 0.55 -12.80 -14.37
C ASP A 153 1.83 -13.54 -13.96
N ASN A 154 1.89 -14.82 -14.33
CA ASN A 154 3.01 -15.71 -14.04
C ASN A 154 4.31 -15.31 -14.76
N ASP A 155 4.24 -14.43 -15.75
CA ASP A 155 5.39 -13.87 -16.47
C ASP A 155 5.77 -12.47 -15.96
N ASN A 156 5.22 -12.04 -14.81
CA ASN A 156 5.44 -10.74 -14.19
C ASN A 156 5.00 -9.56 -15.08
N LEU A 157 4.03 -9.76 -15.97
CA LEU A 157 3.44 -8.72 -16.80
C LEU A 157 2.20 -8.12 -16.13
N LEU A 158 2.05 -6.80 -16.24
CA LEU A 158 0.92 -6.09 -15.65
C LEU A 158 -0.38 -6.41 -16.40
N ARG A 159 -1.43 -6.69 -15.65
CA ARG A 159 -2.79 -6.91 -16.15
C ARG A 159 -3.78 -6.01 -15.43
N PHE A 160 -4.76 -5.51 -16.17
CA PHE A 160 -5.85 -4.72 -15.65
C PHE A 160 -7.05 -5.61 -15.31
N ARG A 161 -7.55 -5.50 -14.08
CA ARG A 161 -8.70 -6.27 -13.58
C ARG A 161 -10.01 -5.62 -14.05
N ALA A 162 -10.24 -5.66 -15.36
CA ALA A 162 -11.48 -5.20 -15.96
C ALA A 162 -12.66 -6.07 -15.50
N LYS A 163 -13.85 -5.49 -15.38
CA LYS A 163 -15.04 -6.19 -14.87
C LYS A 163 -15.47 -7.36 -15.75
N ASP A 164 -15.14 -7.29 -17.03
CA ASP A 164 -15.49 -8.21 -18.11
C ASP A 164 -14.34 -9.16 -18.51
N ALA A 165 -13.16 -9.03 -17.88
CA ALA A 165 -11.97 -9.82 -18.22
C ALA A 165 -11.72 -11.02 -17.28
N GLY A 166 -12.70 -11.41 -16.46
CA GLY A 166 -12.61 -12.54 -15.54
C GLY A 166 -11.52 -12.37 -14.46
N LEU A 167 -11.05 -13.49 -13.90
CA LEU A 167 -10.05 -13.49 -12.81
C LEU A 167 -8.64 -13.12 -13.28
N GLU A 168 -8.32 -13.34 -14.56
CA GLU A 168 -7.00 -13.06 -15.13
C GLU A 168 -6.77 -11.57 -15.40
N GLY A 169 -7.86 -10.83 -15.64
CA GLY A 169 -7.77 -9.48 -16.17
C GLY A 169 -7.25 -9.47 -17.62
N GLU A 170 -7.23 -8.30 -18.21
CA GLU A 170 -6.73 -8.08 -19.58
C GLU A 170 -5.26 -7.61 -19.58
N PRO A 171 -4.46 -8.02 -20.57
CA PRO A 171 -3.10 -7.51 -20.71
C PRO A 171 -3.13 -6.03 -21.05
N VAL A 172 -2.26 -5.23 -20.41
CA VAL A 172 -2.16 -3.81 -20.75
C VAL A 172 -1.32 -3.62 -22.02
N PRO A 173 -1.66 -2.67 -22.91
CA PRO A 173 -0.86 -2.41 -24.10
C PRO A 173 0.57 -1.96 -23.76
N LEU A 174 1.52 -2.33 -24.61
CA LEU A 174 2.91 -1.87 -24.49
C LEU A 174 2.97 -0.33 -24.55
N ASN A 175 3.81 0.28 -23.73
CA ASN A 175 4.00 1.73 -23.64
C ASN A 175 2.74 2.53 -23.21
N LYS A 176 1.72 1.87 -22.66
CA LYS A 176 0.53 2.53 -22.11
C LYS A 176 0.63 2.84 -20.62
N PHE A 177 1.46 2.10 -19.89
CA PHE A 177 1.67 2.29 -18.45
C PHE A 177 3.16 2.38 -18.10
N VAL A 178 3.47 3.27 -17.16
CA VAL A 178 4.71 3.24 -16.38
C VAL A 178 4.37 2.65 -15.02
N VAL A 179 5.17 1.71 -14.51
CA VAL A 179 4.90 1.05 -13.22
C VAL A 179 6.15 1.12 -12.35
N PRO A 180 6.35 2.23 -11.60
CA PRO A 180 7.36 2.27 -10.56
C PRO A 180 7.07 1.19 -9.51
N ARG A 181 8.14 0.55 -9.03
CA ARG A 181 8.09 -0.57 -8.09
C ARG A 181 9.18 -0.41 -7.04
N GLN A 182 8.82 -0.60 -5.78
CA GLN A 182 9.70 -0.57 -4.63
C GLN A 182 10.23 -1.99 -4.37
N ASP A 183 11.54 -2.19 -4.51
CA ASP A 183 12.21 -3.47 -4.21
C ASP A 183 11.52 -4.71 -4.83
N ALA A 184 11.02 -4.55 -6.06
CA ALA A 184 10.43 -5.67 -6.79
C ALA A 184 11.50 -6.70 -7.17
N THR A 185 11.12 -7.97 -7.02
CA THR A 185 11.95 -9.11 -7.37
C THR A 185 11.24 -9.97 -8.40
N TYR A 186 11.95 -10.97 -8.94
CA TYR A 186 11.32 -11.96 -9.81
C TYR A 186 10.19 -12.72 -9.10
N ASP A 187 10.34 -12.96 -7.79
CA ASP A 187 9.32 -13.60 -6.97
C ASP A 187 8.16 -12.64 -6.63
N ASN A 188 8.47 -11.39 -6.31
CA ASN A 188 7.46 -10.39 -5.97
C ASN A 188 7.47 -9.21 -6.96
N PRO A 189 6.73 -9.28 -8.08
CA PRO A 189 6.64 -8.17 -9.02
C PRO A 189 5.82 -7.00 -8.48
N TYR A 190 5.04 -7.19 -7.40
CA TYR A 190 4.30 -6.12 -6.73
C TYR A 190 5.20 -5.21 -5.90
N GLY A 191 6.44 -5.63 -5.61
CA GLY A 191 7.33 -4.90 -4.72
C GLY A 191 6.97 -5.00 -3.24
N PHE A 192 7.80 -4.40 -2.40
CA PHE A 192 7.62 -4.37 -0.96
C PHE A 192 6.98 -3.04 -0.51
N PRO A 193 5.75 -3.06 0.04
CA PRO A 193 5.10 -1.85 0.52
C PRO A 193 5.66 -1.39 1.86
N ASP A 194 6.19 -0.16 1.95
CA ASP A 194 6.66 0.44 3.22
C ASP A 194 5.53 0.47 4.27
N LEU A 195 4.27 0.63 3.83
CA LEU A 195 3.13 0.65 4.74
C LEU A 195 2.82 -0.69 5.41
N SER A 196 3.30 -1.82 4.87
CA SER A 196 3.21 -3.12 5.56
C SER A 196 3.96 -3.10 6.89
N MET A 197 5.14 -2.45 6.94
CA MET A 197 5.93 -2.31 8.16
C MET A 197 5.21 -1.44 9.21
N CYS A 198 4.41 -0.47 8.76
CA CYS A 198 3.64 0.40 9.64
C CYS A 198 2.33 -0.22 10.13
N PHE A 199 1.86 -1.32 9.53
CA PHE A 199 0.54 -1.87 9.79
C PHE A 199 0.31 -2.25 11.26
N TRP A 200 1.17 -3.13 11.81
CA TRP A 200 1.05 -3.59 13.19
C TRP A 200 1.31 -2.49 14.22
N PRO A 201 2.38 -1.65 14.09
CA PRO A 201 2.59 -0.53 15.01
C PRO A 201 1.39 0.42 15.10
N VAL A 202 0.78 0.79 13.96
CA VAL A 202 -0.40 1.67 13.95
C VAL A 202 -1.62 0.96 14.54
N THR A 203 -1.82 -0.33 14.21
CA THR A 203 -2.93 -1.13 14.75
C THR A 203 -2.85 -1.22 16.27
N PHE A 204 -1.68 -1.53 16.82
CA PHE A 204 -1.47 -1.60 18.27
C PHE A 204 -1.59 -0.23 18.94
N LYS A 205 -1.08 0.84 18.32
CA LYS A 205 -1.27 2.21 18.82
C LYS A 205 -2.76 2.57 18.94
N LYS A 206 -3.56 2.31 17.90
CA LYS A 206 -5.01 2.56 17.89
C LYS A 206 -5.72 1.71 18.95
N GLY A 207 -5.36 0.43 19.07
CA GLY A 207 -5.90 -0.47 20.09
C GLY A 207 -5.55 -0.04 21.52
N GLY A 208 -4.30 0.37 21.73
CA GLY A 208 -3.81 0.86 23.02
C GLY A 208 -4.51 2.13 23.46
N MET A 209 -4.74 3.08 22.55
CA MET A 209 -5.52 4.29 22.86
C MET A 209 -6.94 3.95 23.28
N LYS A 210 -7.61 3.02 22.57
CA LYS A 210 -8.95 2.55 22.93
C LYS A 210 -8.98 1.90 24.31
N PHE A 211 -7.95 1.12 24.65
CA PHE A 211 -7.80 0.54 25.98
C PHE A 211 -7.62 1.62 27.04
N TRP A 212 -6.73 2.60 26.81
CA TRP A 212 -6.49 3.71 27.73
C TRP A 212 -7.73 4.55 27.98
N VAL A 213 -8.51 4.87 26.95
CA VAL A 213 -9.78 5.60 27.11
C VAL A 213 -10.76 4.78 27.98
N ARG A 214 -10.95 3.49 27.68
CA ARG A 214 -11.82 2.63 28.50
C ARG A 214 -11.34 2.48 29.94
N PHE A 215 -10.04 2.41 30.15
CA PHE A 215 -9.44 2.38 31.47
C PHE A 215 -9.73 3.70 32.21
N ALA A 216 -9.49 4.84 31.56
CA ALA A 216 -9.78 6.16 32.13
C ALA A 216 -11.28 6.36 32.42
N GLU A 217 -12.19 5.87 31.57
CA GLU A 217 -13.63 5.90 31.84
C GLU A 217 -14.01 5.04 33.06
N LYS A 218 -13.45 3.83 33.15
CA LYS A 218 -13.82 2.88 34.22
C LYS A 218 -13.23 3.26 35.59
N TYR A 219 -12.02 3.82 35.60
CA TYR A 219 -11.26 4.07 36.83
C TYR A 219 -10.99 5.56 37.09
N GLY A 220 -11.32 6.46 36.15
CA GLY A 220 -11.19 7.90 36.32
C GLY A 220 -12.38 8.53 37.03
N SER A 221 -13.52 7.84 37.09
CA SER A 221 -14.65 8.21 37.94
C SER A 221 -14.61 7.38 39.22
N PRO A 222 -14.59 8.00 40.41
CA PRO A 222 -14.75 7.26 41.66
C PRO A 222 -16.12 6.58 41.66
N TRP A 223 -16.16 5.33 42.13
CA TRP A 223 -17.43 4.69 42.44
C TRP A 223 -17.93 5.30 43.73
N VAL A 224 -18.94 6.15 43.66
CA VAL A 224 -19.54 6.74 44.86
C VAL A 224 -20.51 5.72 45.45
N ILE A 225 -20.21 5.21 46.65
CA ILE A 225 -21.08 4.27 47.35
C ILE A 225 -21.64 4.95 48.60
N GLY A 226 -22.94 5.25 48.60
CA GLY A 226 -23.65 5.79 49.75
C GLY A 226 -24.15 4.68 50.66
N LYS A 227 -23.73 4.68 51.92
CA LYS A 227 -24.21 3.71 52.93
C LYS A 227 -25.36 4.34 53.72
N HIS A 228 -26.48 3.63 53.81
CA HIS A 228 -27.63 4.03 54.64
C HIS A 228 -28.07 2.87 55.56
N PRO A 229 -28.70 3.15 56.72
CA PRO A 229 -29.22 2.11 57.61
C PRO A 229 -30.29 1.22 56.96
N ARG A 230 -30.45 0.00 57.47
CA ARG A 230 -31.55 -0.87 57.06
C ARG A 230 -32.88 -0.31 57.57
N GLY A 231 -33.84 -0.13 56.66
CA GLY A 231 -35.19 0.40 56.99
C GLY A 231 -35.40 1.88 56.66
N THR A 232 -34.41 2.56 56.07
CA THR A 232 -34.56 3.92 55.54
C THR A 232 -35.71 4.00 54.53
N ALA A 233 -36.50 5.08 54.60
CA ALA A 233 -37.61 5.30 53.68
C ALA A 233 -37.08 5.56 52.27
N GLN A 234 -37.78 5.06 51.24
CA GLN A 234 -37.34 5.19 49.84
C GLN A 234 -37.08 6.66 49.44
N GLY A 235 -37.89 7.61 49.91
CA GLY A 235 -37.70 9.03 49.60
C GLY A 235 -36.41 9.64 50.15
N GLU A 236 -35.88 9.12 51.25
CA GLU A 236 -34.57 9.53 51.78
C GLU A 236 -33.41 8.90 50.98
N ILE A 237 -33.60 7.67 50.48
CA ILE A 237 -32.64 7.00 49.60
C ILE A 237 -32.52 7.74 48.26
N ASP A 238 -33.65 8.15 47.69
CA ASP A 238 -33.68 8.90 46.43
C ASP A 238 -32.99 10.27 46.59
N LEU A 239 -33.22 10.97 47.70
CA LEU A 239 -32.53 12.23 48.05
C LEU A 239 -31.02 12.08 48.19
N LEU A 240 -30.56 10.96 48.77
CA LEU A 240 -29.14 10.63 48.89
C LEU A 240 -28.54 10.33 47.51
N LEU A 241 -29.24 9.59 46.65
CA LEU A 241 -28.81 9.31 45.29
C LEU A 241 -28.69 10.60 44.46
N ASP A 242 -29.70 11.48 44.49
CA ASP A 242 -29.67 12.77 43.80
C ASP A 242 -28.48 13.63 44.28
N SER A 243 -28.20 13.61 45.59
CA SER A 243 -27.06 14.33 46.17
C SER A 243 -25.72 13.72 45.75
N MET A 244 -25.64 12.40 45.61
CA MET A 244 -24.45 11.70 45.12
C MET A 244 -24.21 11.97 43.63
N GLU A 245 -25.25 12.00 42.81
CA GLU A 245 -25.16 12.39 41.39
C GLU A 245 -24.65 13.82 41.24
N ALA A 246 -25.19 14.77 42.01
CA ALA A 246 -24.69 16.14 42.05
C ALA A 246 -23.22 16.22 42.51
N MET A 247 -22.80 15.38 43.47
CA MET A 247 -21.40 15.32 43.91
C MET A 247 -20.45 14.79 42.83
N VAL A 248 -20.89 13.85 41.99
CA VAL A 248 -20.08 13.34 40.87
C VAL A 248 -19.82 14.45 39.83
N GLU A 249 -20.76 15.38 39.65
CA GLU A 249 -20.60 16.52 38.74
C GLU A 249 -19.81 17.68 39.38
N ASP A 250 -20.14 18.08 40.61
CA ASP A 250 -19.63 19.31 41.24
C ASP A 250 -18.49 19.09 42.26
N ALA A 251 -18.15 17.85 42.60
CA ALA A 251 -17.10 17.46 43.55
C ALA A 251 -17.24 18.06 44.96
N VAL A 252 -18.45 18.41 45.39
CA VAL A 252 -18.75 18.96 46.73
C VAL A 252 -19.89 18.16 47.37
N ALA A 253 -19.75 17.79 48.65
CA ALA A 253 -20.82 17.19 49.43
C ALA A 253 -20.85 17.67 50.88
N ALA A 254 -22.04 17.71 51.44
CA ALA A 254 -22.31 17.88 52.86
C ALA A 254 -23.18 16.70 53.31
N ILE A 255 -22.70 15.89 54.25
CA ILE A 255 -23.39 14.70 54.75
C ILE A 255 -23.54 14.73 56.27
N PRO A 256 -24.63 14.16 56.83
CA PRO A 256 -24.80 13.98 58.27
C PRO A 256 -23.71 13.08 58.87
N ASP A 257 -23.37 13.29 60.13
CA ASP A 257 -22.25 12.63 60.84
C ASP A 257 -22.45 11.11 61.04
N ASP A 258 -23.68 10.61 60.88
CA ASP A 258 -24.03 9.19 60.97
C ASP A 258 -24.04 8.46 59.61
N SER A 259 -23.82 9.20 58.52
CA SER A 259 -23.81 8.70 57.14
C SER A 259 -22.38 8.67 56.59
N SER A 260 -22.04 7.66 55.78
CA SER A 260 -20.70 7.53 55.19
C SER A 260 -20.74 7.29 53.69
N ILE A 261 -19.82 7.94 52.98
CA ILE A 261 -19.58 7.80 51.54
C ILE A 261 -18.11 7.41 51.37
N GLU A 262 -17.85 6.35 50.60
CA GLU A 262 -16.50 5.86 50.22
C GLU A 262 -16.37 5.77 48.70
#